data_AF-A0AAJ0QSB5-F1
#
_entry.id   AF-A0AAJ0QSB5-F1
#
_cell.length_a   1.000
_cell.length_b   1.000
_cell.length_c   1.000
_cell.angle_alpha   90.00
_cell.angle_beta   90.00
_cell.angle_gamma   90.00
#
_symmetry.space_group_name_H-M   'P 1'
#
loop_
_entity.id
_entity.type
_entity.pdbx_description
1 polymer ?
#
loop_
_entity_poly.entity_id
_entity_poly.type
_entity_poly.pdbx_seq_one_letter_code
_entity_poly.pdbx_strand_id
1 'polypeptide(L)' 'MDDIYTLAVVPPGTNEPSVSIHESWDAAVAWLRSGWDVDGLYDDLDEGTFIDSLRDLDYGVAIDAHTISWSIK' A
#
# COMPACT_ATOMS: atom_id res chain seq x y z
N MET A 1 14.07 -13.72 -8.23
CA MET A 1 14.16 -12.27 -8.00
C MET A 1 12.78 -11.92 -7.54
N ASP A 2 12.67 -11.55 -6.27
CA ASP A 2 11.37 -11.28 -5.66
C ASP A 2 11.31 -9.76 -5.44
N ASP A 3 10.21 -9.17 -5.89
CA ASP A 3 9.95 -7.75 -5.69
C ASP A 3 9.36 -7.57 -4.30
N ILE A 4 9.98 -6.71 -3.51
CA ILE A 4 9.46 -6.31 -2.21
C ILE A 4 8.80 -4.95 -2.36
N TYR A 5 7.56 -4.88 -1.89
CA TYR A 5 6.73 -3.70 -1.90
C TYR A 5 6.69 -3.08 -0.51
N THR A 6 7.14 -1.84 -0.39
CA THR A 6 7.03 -1.05 0.84
C THR A 6 5.92 -0.03 0.66
N LEU A 7 4.97 0.01 1.60
CA LEU A 7 3.86 0.95 1.58
C LEU A 7 3.91 1.81 2.84
N ALA A 8 3.71 3.11 2.64
CA ALA A 8 3.53 4.07 3.73
C ALA A 8 2.25 4.87 3.48
N VAL A 9 1.41 4.97 4.51
CA VAL A 9 0.17 5.73 4.48
C VAL A 9 0.12 6.69 5.65
N VAL A 10 -0.13 7.96 5.37
CA VAL A 10 -0.40 9.00 6.36
C VAL A 10 -1.83 9.48 6.18
N PRO A 11 -2.74 9.19 7.13
CA PRO A 11 -4.09 9.72 7.06
C PRO A 11 -4.11 11.23 7.30
N PRO A 12 -5.09 11.95 6.71
CA PRO A 12 -5.23 13.37 6.89
C PRO A 12 -5.47 13.70 8.37
N GLY A 13 -4.75 14.70 8.87
CA GLY A 13 -4.87 15.15 10.25
C GLY A 13 -4.04 14.36 11.28
N THR A 14 -3.29 13.34 10.86
CA THR A 14 -2.26 12.71 11.72
C THR A 14 -0.85 12.96 11.18
N ASN A 15 0.15 12.86 12.06
CA ASN A 15 1.56 12.90 11.68
C ASN A 15 2.23 11.52 11.81
N GLU A 16 1.45 10.46 12.05
CA GLU A 16 1.97 9.12 12.31
C GLU A 16 1.75 8.25 11.06
N PRO A 17 2.82 7.95 10.28
CA PRO A 17 2.72 7.06 9.14
C PRO A 17 2.57 5.60 9.60
N SER A 18 1.65 4.88 8.96
CA SER A 18 1.60 3.42 9.01
C SER A 18 2.42 2.84 7.86
N VAL A 19 3.37 1.96 8.16
CA VAL A 19 4.29 1.36 7.18
C VAL A 19 4.20 -0.15 7.20
N SER A 20 4.21 -0.78 6.03
CA SER A 20 4.27 -2.24 5.87
C SER A 20 5.15 -2.67 4.69
N ILE A 21 5.58 -3.93 4.72
CA ILE A 21 6.46 -4.55 3.72
C ILE A 21 5.82 -5.87 3.27
N HIS A 22 5.74 -6.08 1.96
CA HIS A 22 5.07 -7.23 1.35
C HIS A 22 5.89 -7.83 0.22
N GLU A 23 5.78 -9.15 0.03
CA GLU A 23 6.48 -9.92 -1.01
C GLU A 23 5.73 -9.91 -2.35
N SER A 24 4.54 -9.31 -2.41
CA SER A 24 3.77 -9.13 -3.64
C SER A 24 2.92 -7.87 -3.58
N TRP A 25 2.57 -7.37 -4.76
CA TRP A 25 1.67 -6.23 -4.93
C TRP A 25 0.27 -6.52 -4.35
N ASP A 26 -0.30 -7.69 -4.65
CA ASP A 26 -1.63 -8.07 -4.15
C ASP A 26 -1.69 -8.09 -2.61
N ALA A 27 -0.63 -8.59 -1.96
CA ALA A 27 -0.55 -8.62 -0.49
C ALA A 27 -0.44 -7.20 0.10
N ALA A 28 0.28 -6.33 -0.60
CA ALA A 28 0.41 -4.91 -0.27
C ALA A 28 -0.94 -4.17 -0.35
N VAL A 29 -1.69 -4.37 -1.44
CA VAL A 29 -3.01 -3.77 -1.61
C VAL A 29 -4.01 -4.34 -0.62
N ALA A 30 -3.98 -5.64 -0.34
CA ALA A 30 -4.85 -6.27 0.65
C ALA A 30 -4.63 -5.71 2.06
N TRP A 31 -3.37 -5.51 2.47
CA TRP A 31 -3.06 -4.84 3.72
C TRP A 31 -3.60 -3.41 3.76
N LEU A 32 -3.37 -2.65 2.68
CA LEU A 32 -3.87 -1.28 2.54
C LEU A 32 -5.40 -1.22 2.71
N ARG A 33 -6.14 -2.12 2.06
CA ARG A 33 -7.59 -2.25 2.23
C ARG A 33 -8.00 -2.63 3.65
N SER A 34 -7.34 -3.61 4.25
CA SER A 34 -7.67 -4.02 5.63
C SER A 34 -7.51 -2.90 6.67
N GLY A 35 -6.61 -1.95 6.41
CA GLY A 35 -6.34 -0.82 7.29
C GLY A 35 -7.25 0.38 7.03
N TRP A 36 -7.61 0.62 5.77
CA TRP A 36 -8.21 1.89 5.33
C TRP A 36 -9.57 1.78 4.64
N ASP A 37 -9.87 0.62 4.06
CA ASP A 37 -11.19 0.31 3.52
C ASP A 37 -12.05 -0.45 4.55
N VAL A 38 -12.12 0.08 5.77
CA VAL A 38 -12.78 -0.58 6.91
C VAL A 38 -14.28 -0.76 6.67
N ASP A 39 -14.89 0.12 5.87
CA ASP A 39 -16.31 0.11 5.53
C ASP A 39 -16.60 -0.60 4.18
N GLY A 40 -15.58 -1.15 3.50
CA GLY A 40 -15.72 -1.80 2.19
C GLY A 40 -16.19 -0.86 1.08
N LEU A 41 -15.95 0.46 1.24
CA LEU A 41 -16.31 1.49 0.28
C LEU A 41 -15.51 1.37 -1.03
N TYR A 42 -14.37 0.70 -0.98
CA TYR A 42 -13.45 0.56 -2.11
C TYR A 42 -13.26 -0.90 -2.55
N ASP A 43 -14.07 -1.83 -2.01
CA ASP A 43 -13.95 -3.26 -2.31
C ASP A 43 -14.13 -3.55 -3.79
N ASP A 44 -15.05 -2.82 -4.45
CA ASP A 44 -15.37 -2.97 -5.87
C ASP A 44 -14.39 -2.23 -6.82
N LEU A 45 -13.50 -1.38 -6.29
CA LEU A 45 -12.52 -0.69 -7.12
C LEU A 45 -11.41 -1.66 -7.54
N ASP A 46 -10.85 -1.47 -8.73
CA ASP A 46 -9.55 -2.06 -9.02
C ASP A 46 -8.45 -1.39 -8.18
N GLU A 47 -7.31 -2.05 -8.08
CA GLU A 47 -6.20 -1.66 -7.22
C GLU A 47 -5.65 -0.27 -7.56
N GLY A 48 -5.57 0.07 -8.85
CA GLY A 48 -5.10 1.38 -9.31
C GLY A 48 -6.05 2.49 -8.91
N THR A 49 -7.35 2.30 -9.20
CA THR A 49 -8.39 3.28 -8.85
C THR A 49 -8.51 3.46 -7.34
N PHE A 50 -8.31 2.41 -6.54
CA PHE A 50 -8.27 2.51 -5.08
C PHE A 50 -7.12 3.40 -4.59
N ILE A 51 -5.91 3.19 -5.10
CA ILE A 51 -4.74 3.99 -4.69
C ILE A 51 -4.91 5.45 -5.09
N ASP A 52 -5.44 5.72 -6.28
CA ASP A 52 -5.71 7.09 -6.73
C ASP A 52 -6.81 7.75 -5.89
N SER A 53 -7.84 7.00 -5.49
CA SER A 53 -8.89 7.51 -4.59
C SER A 53 -8.33 7.91 -3.22
N LEU A 54 -7.37 7.15 -2.68
CA LEU A 54 -6.72 7.53 -1.42
C LEU A 54 -5.91 8.82 -1.57
N ARG A 55 -5.18 8.98 -2.69
CA ARG A 55 -4.40 10.20 -2.97
C ARG A 55 -5.30 11.44 -3.09
N ASP A 56 -6.48 11.29 -3.70
CA ASP A 56 -7.47 12.37 -3.83
C ASP A 56 -8.10 12.79 -2.49
N LEU A 57 -8.06 11.93 -1.48
CA LEU A 57 -8.55 12.21 -0.12
C LEU A 57 -7.49 12.88 0.78
N ASP A 58 -6.43 13.45 0.19
CA ASP A 58 -5.26 14.00 0.87
C ASP A 58 -4.51 12.99 1.76
N TYR A 59 -4.66 11.68 1.51
CA TYR A 59 -3.81 10.69 2.17
C TYR A 59 -2.42 10.72 1.54
N GLY A 60 -1.39 10.79 2.38
CA GLY A 60 -0.01 10.61 1.94
C GLY A 60 0.24 9.14 1.67
N VAL A 61 0.05 8.68 0.43
CA VAL A 61 0.32 7.29 0.01
C VAL A 61 1.61 7.23 -0.80
N ALA A 62 2.62 6.53 -0.26
CA ALA A 62 3.86 6.21 -0.95
C ALA A 62 3.97 4.70 -1.11
N ILE A 63 4.21 4.24 -2.34
CA ILE A 63 4.43 2.83 -2.66
C ILE A 63 5.74 2.74 -3.42
N ASP A 64 6.62 1.87 -2.93
CA ASP A 64 7.94 1.68 -3.50
C ASP A 64 8.22 0.20 -3.71
N ALA A 65 8.64 -0.15 -4.92
CA ALA A 65 8.90 -1.52 -5.33
C ALA A 65 10.40 -1.69 -5.55
N HIS A 66 11.00 -2.64 -4.84
CA HIS A 66 12.43 -2.92 -4.96
C HIS A 66 12.66 -4.41 -5.18
N THR A 67 13.40 -4.72 -6.23
CA THR A 67 13.86 -6.08 -6.48
C THR A 67 14.99 -6.41 -5.51
N ILE A 68 14.77 -7.39 -4.62
CA ILE A 68 15.84 -7.90 -3.77
C ILE A 68 16.46 -9.12 -4.45
N SER A 69 17.73 -8.99 -4.82
CA SER A 69 18.52 -10.13 -5.32
C SER A 69 19.25 -10.78 -4.16
N TRP A 70 18.73 -11.93 -3.70
CA TRP A 70 19.43 -12.76 -2.72
C TRP A 70 20.48 -13.58 -3.48
N SER A 71 21.74 -13.19 -3.41
CA SER A 71 22.84 -14.07 -3.81
C SER A 71 23.06 -15.09 -2.69
N ILE A 72 22.44 -16.28 -2.82
CA ILE A 72 22.82 -17.43 -2.00
C ILE A 72 24.24 -17.80 -2.41
N LYS A 73 25.18 -17.66 -1.48
CA LYS A 73 26.59 -17.99 -1.64
C LYS A 73 26.87 -19.43 -1.22
#